data_AF-A0A7R9UK55-F1
#
_entry.id   AF-A0A7R9UK55-F1
#
_cell.length_a   1.000
_cell.length_b   1.000
_cell.length_c   1.000
_cell.angle_alpha   90.00
_cell.angle_beta   90.00
_cell.angle_gamma   90.00
#
_symmetry.space_group_name_H-M   'P 1'
#
loop_
_entity.id
_entity.type
_entity.pdbx_description
1 polymer ?
#
loop_
_entity_poly.entity_id
_entity_poly.type
_entity_poly.pdbx_seq_one_letter_code
_entity_poly.pdbx_strand_id
1 'polypeptide(L)'
;MAGDDSGVPALYLYSHADVITDARDLEELIAARRARADAPIDSMAFDGSEHVLHLKAHGEQYARAVERFVMAVARERLPATRQPAARHSSLKLACLAVPAPSSVH
;
A
#
# COMPACT_ATOMS: atom_id res chain seq x y z
N MET A 1 -13.58 24.88 11.57
CA MET A 1 -13.41 23.71 10.68
C MET A 1 -13.28 22.49 11.58
N ALA A 2 -14.26 21.59 11.57
CA ALA A 2 -14.19 20.35 12.33
C ALA A 2 -13.09 19.49 11.69
N GLY A 3 -11.91 19.46 12.30
CA GLY A 3 -10.87 18.54 11.89
C GLY A 3 -11.40 17.13 12.09
N ASP A 4 -11.46 16.33 11.03
CA ASP A 4 -11.65 14.89 11.18
C ASP A 4 -10.49 14.38 12.06
N ASP A 5 -10.82 13.96 13.28
CA ASP A 5 -9.93 13.27 14.22
C ASP A 5 -10.35 11.80 14.30
N SER A 6 -10.70 11.19 13.17
CA SER A 6 -11.25 9.84 13.11
C SER A 6 -10.27 8.75 13.56
N GLY A 7 -9.04 9.09 13.97
CA GLY A 7 -8.01 8.13 14.36
C GLY A 7 -7.67 7.15 13.24
N VAL A 8 -7.94 7.52 11.98
CA VAL A 8 -7.66 6.68 10.82
C VAL A 8 -6.36 7.10 10.16
N PRO A 9 -5.57 6.13 9.65
CA PRO A 9 -4.47 6.41 8.76
C PRO A 9 -4.92 7.25 7.56
N ALA A 10 -4.10 8.21 7.16
CA ALA A 10 -4.38 9.02 5.97
C ALA A 10 -3.13 9.22 5.11
N LEU A 11 -3.32 9.22 3.79
CA LEU A 11 -2.32 9.62 2.80
C LEU A 11 -2.84 10.83 2.04
N TYR A 12 -2.08 11.92 2.09
CA TYR A 12 -2.35 13.14 1.32
C TYR A 12 -1.56 13.14 0.02
N LEU A 13 -2.25 13.31 -1.10
CA LEU A 13 -1.65 13.44 -2.44
C LEU A 13 -2.11 14.78 -3.01
N TYR A 14 -1.16 15.68 -3.24
CA TYR A 14 -1.47 17.06 -3.64
C TYR A 14 -0.37 17.64 -4.54
N SER A 15 -0.60 18.82 -5.11
CA SER A 15 0.37 19.50 -5.96
C SER A 15 0.55 20.96 -5.56
N HIS A 16 1.77 21.46 -5.70
CA HIS A 16 2.08 22.88 -5.51
C HIS A 16 1.53 23.76 -6.65
N ALA A 17 1.16 23.15 -7.78
CA ALA A 17 0.51 23.83 -8.90
C ALA A 17 -1.03 23.75 -8.85
N ASP A 18 -1.61 23.18 -7.78
CA ASP A 18 -3.05 23.13 -7.59
C ASP A 18 -3.59 24.52 -7.15
N VAL A 19 -4.34 25.18 -8.04
CA VAL A 19 -4.93 26.50 -7.76
C VAL A 19 -6.25 26.42 -6.98
N ILE A 20 -6.82 25.23 -6.83
CA ILE A 20 -8.08 25.01 -6.12
C ILE A 20 -7.79 24.77 -4.63
N THR A 21 -6.76 23.97 -4.34
CA THR A 21 -6.34 23.66 -2.97
C THR A 21 -4.95 24.23 -2.71
N ASP A 22 -4.87 25.28 -1.89
CA ASP A 22 -3.58 25.89 -1.53
C ASP A 22 -2.70 24.87 -0.78
N ALA A 23 -1.51 24.63 -1.31
CA ALA A 23 -0.58 23.66 -0.77
C ALA A 23 -0.08 24.03 0.63
N ARG A 24 0.10 25.31 0.94
CA ARG A 24 0.58 25.77 2.25
C ARG A 24 -0.49 25.51 3.31
N ASP A 25 -1.74 25.85 3.02
CA ASP A 25 -2.85 25.58 3.93
C ASP A 25 -3.01 24.07 4.19
N LEU A 26 -2.79 23.25 3.15
CA LEU A 26 -2.80 21.80 3.27
C LEU A 26 -1.62 21.26 4.09
N GLU A 27 -0.42 21.79 3.90
CA GLU A 27 0.77 21.43 4.67
C GLU A 27 0.61 21.78 6.16
N GLU A 28 0.03 22.95 6.46
CA GLU A 28 -0.32 23.34 7.83
C GLU A 28 -1.34 22.37 8.45
N LEU A 29 -2.37 21.99 7.68
CA LEU A 29 -3.35 20.99 8.12
C LEU A 29 -2.71 19.63 8.40
N ILE A 30 -1.84 19.16 7.52
CA ILE A 30 -1.12 17.89 7.66
C ILE A 30 -0.22 17.93 8.90
N ALA A 31 0.51 19.02 9.11
CA ALA A 31 1.35 19.20 10.29
C ALA A 31 0.53 19.18 11.58
N ALA A 32 -0.57 19.94 11.63
CA ALA A 32 -1.48 19.95 12.76
C ALA A 32 -2.12 18.58 13.04
N ARG A 33 -2.37 17.78 12.00
CA ARG A 33 -2.87 16.40 12.13
C ARG A 33 -1.81 15.46 12.67
N ARG A 34 -0.60 15.48 12.10
CA ARG A 34 0.52 14.66 12.58
C ARG A 34 0.82 14.89 14.06
N ALA A 35 0.68 16.12 14.55
CA ALA A 35 0.93 16.47 15.95
C ALA A 35 -0.09 15.86 16.94
N ARG A 36 -1.29 15.49 16.48
CA ARG A 36 -2.39 15.02 17.34
C ARG A 36 -2.92 13.62 17.01
N ALA A 37 -2.43 13.02 15.93
CA ALA A 37 -2.95 11.75 15.44
C ALA A 37 -2.29 10.56 16.14
N ASP A 38 -3.11 9.63 16.62
CA ASP A 38 -2.69 8.30 17.08
C ASP A 38 -2.47 7.31 15.93
N ALA A 39 -2.75 7.73 14.69
CA ALA A 39 -2.66 6.92 13.48
C ALA A 39 -1.70 7.55 12.46
N PRO A 40 -1.05 6.74 11.60
CA PRO A 40 -0.06 7.23 10.65
C PRO A 40 -0.66 8.19 9.60
N ILE A 41 -0.05 9.37 9.48
CA ILE A 41 -0.38 10.40 8.48
C ILE A 41 0.82 10.59 7.54
N ASP A 42 0.65 10.21 6.29
CA ASP A 42 1.66 10.35 5.23
C ASP A 42 1.23 11.37 4.17
N SER A 43 2.19 11.90 3.40
CA SER A 43 1.94 12.93 2.40
C SER A 43 2.94 12.90 1.26
N MET A 44 2.48 13.11 0.03
CA MET A 44 3.32 13.31 -1.16
C MET A 44 2.83 14.54 -1.93
N ALA A 45 3.75 15.47 -2.14
CA ALA A 45 3.56 16.62 -3.01
C ALA A 45 4.05 16.28 -4.43
N PHE A 46 3.33 16.76 -5.42
CA PHE A 46 3.70 16.73 -6.84
C PHE A 46 3.96 18.15 -7.32
N ASP A 47 4.80 18.28 -8.35
CA ASP A 47 4.99 19.54 -9.05
C ASP A 47 4.24 19.56 -10.38
N GLY A 48 3.81 20.74 -10.81
CA GLY A 48 3.35 21.00 -12.17
C GLY A 48 2.11 20.23 -12.62
N SER A 49 1.25 19.79 -11.68
CA SER A 49 0.00 19.11 -12.01
C SER A 49 -1.20 19.84 -11.40
N GLU A 50 -2.25 20.01 -12.19
CA GLU A 50 -3.49 20.64 -11.74
C GLU A 50 -4.27 19.72 -10.79
N HIS A 51 -5.27 20.29 -10.11
CA HIS A 51 -6.17 19.58 -9.21
C HIS A 51 -6.67 18.27 -9.83
N VAL A 52 -6.53 17.16 -9.11
CA VAL A 52 -6.99 15.80 -9.50
C VAL A 52 -6.23 15.17 -10.69
N LEU A 53 -5.31 15.89 -11.35
CA LEU A 53 -4.56 15.37 -12.50
C LEU A 53 -3.22 14.69 -12.15
N HIS A 54 -2.90 14.55 -10.86
CA HIS A 54 -1.64 13.94 -10.40
C HIS A 54 -1.50 12.48 -10.83
N LEU A 55 -2.59 11.70 -10.85
CA LEU A 55 -2.55 10.32 -11.36
C LEU A 55 -2.20 10.27 -12.86
N LYS A 56 -2.66 11.25 -13.64
CA LYS A 56 -2.37 11.31 -15.08
C LYS A 56 -0.93 11.78 -15.33
N ALA A 57 -0.49 12.81 -14.63
CA ALA A 57 0.84 13.40 -14.81
C ALA A 57 1.96 12.55 -14.19
N HIS A 58 1.69 11.93 -13.03
CA HIS A 58 2.68 11.27 -12.16
C HIS A 58 2.24 9.84 -11.79
N GLY A 59 1.62 9.12 -12.73
CA GLY A 59 0.91 7.87 -12.45
C GLY A 59 1.69 6.81 -11.71
N GLU A 60 2.96 6.60 -12.06
CA GLU A 60 3.79 5.63 -11.34
C GLU A 60 4.10 6.05 -9.90
N GLN A 61 4.40 7.33 -9.69
CA GLN A 61 4.72 7.86 -8.34
C GLN A 61 3.46 7.80 -7.47
N TYR A 62 2.32 8.21 -8.02
CA TYR A 62 1.02 8.12 -7.39
C TYR A 62 0.70 6.68 -7.00
N ALA A 63 0.76 5.74 -7.94
CA ALA A 63 0.46 4.33 -7.70
C ALA A 63 1.36 3.74 -6.61
N ARG A 64 2.68 3.98 -6.69
CA ARG A 64 3.62 3.52 -5.67
C ARG A 64 3.33 4.10 -4.29
N ALA A 65 2.93 5.37 -4.20
CA ALA A 65 2.57 5.99 -2.92
C ALA A 65 1.34 5.32 -2.30
N VAL A 66 0.29 5.10 -3.11
CA VAL A 66 -0.93 4.42 -2.67
C VAL A 66 -0.65 2.97 -2.26
N GLU A 67 0.08 2.22 -3.08
CA GLU A 67 0.43 0.82 -2.78
C GLU A 67 1.20 0.69 -1.47
N ARG A 68 2.24 1.52 -1.27
CA ARG A 68 3.01 1.51 -0.01
C ARG A 68 2.13 1.80 1.19
N PHE A 69 1.29 2.83 1.11
CA PHE A 69 0.42 3.21 2.20
C PHE A 69 -0.61 2.11 2.53
N VAL A 70 -1.29 1.58 1.52
CA VAL A 70 -2.29 0.52 1.70
C VAL A 70 -1.64 -0.73 2.28
N MET A 71 -0.46 -1.13 1.81
CA MET A 71 0.25 -2.30 2.34
C MET A 71 0.70 -2.10 3.80
N ALA A 72 1.14 -0.89 4.17
CA ALA A 72 1.50 -0.57 5.55
C ALA A 72 0.27 -0.66 6.48
N VAL A 73 -0.82 0.01 6.12
CA VAL A 73 -2.07 0.00 6.90
C VAL A 73 -2.67 -1.41 6.98
N ALA A 74 -2.66 -2.16 5.87
CA ALA A 74 -3.16 -3.53 5.84
C ALA A 74 -2.33 -4.45 6.75
N ARG A 75 -1.00 -4.30 6.79
CA ARG A 75 -0.14 -5.10 7.66
C ARG A 75 -0.42 -4.86 9.14
N GLU A 76 -0.68 -3.62 9.54
CA GLU A 76 -0.97 -3.27 10.93
C GLU A 76 -2.38 -3.69 11.37
N ARG A 77 -3.35 -3.69 10.43
CA ARG A 77 -4.77 -3.94 10.74
C ARG A 77 -5.23 -5.36 10.45
N LEU A 78 -4.57 -6.08 9.56
CA LEU A 78 -4.89 -7.48 9.34
C LEU A 78 -4.33 -8.28 10.51
N PRO A 79 -5.15 -9.05 11.25
CA PRO A 79 -4.62 -10.01 12.18
C PRO A 79 -3.69 -10.93 11.41
N ALA A 80 -2.48 -11.18 11.93
CA ALA A 80 -1.57 -12.15 11.37
C ALA A 80 -2.39 -13.40 11.04
N THR A 81 -2.50 -13.70 9.74
CA THR A 81 -3.37 -14.74 9.24
C THR A 81 -3.09 -15.96 10.09
N ARG A 82 -4.11 -16.48 10.79
CA ARG A 82 -4.01 -17.78 11.47
C ARG A 82 -3.48 -18.72 10.41
N GLN A 83 -2.20 -19.09 10.56
CA GLN A 83 -1.54 -20.09 9.76
C GLN A 83 -2.53 -21.26 9.66
N PRO A 84 -2.95 -21.70 8.46
CA PRO A 84 -3.77 -22.90 8.39
C PRO A 84 -2.94 -23.98 9.07
N ALA A 85 -3.44 -24.46 10.21
CA ALA A 85 -2.81 -25.54 10.95
C ALA A 85 -2.47 -26.61 9.94
N ALA A 86 -1.18 -26.95 9.84
CA ALA A 86 -0.68 -27.96 8.94
C ALA A 86 -1.53 -29.21 9.14
N ARG A 87 -2.49 -29.42 8.24
CA ARG A 87 -3.19 -30.70 8.14
C ARG A 87 -2.19 -31.62 7.48
N HIS A 88 -1.50 -32.38 8.31
CA HIS A 88 -0.91 -33.64 7.93
C HIS A 88 -1.91 -34.41 7.07
N SER A 89 -1.61 -34.52 5.78
CA SER A 89 -2.15 -35.58 4.94
C SER A 89 -1.00 -36.09 4.08
N SER A 90 -0.34 -37.10 4.63
CA SER A 90 0.59 -37.97 3.93
C SER A 90 -0.07 -38.50 2.66
N LEU A 91 0.25 -37.91 1.51
CA LEU A 91 0.14 -38.60 0.24
C LEU A 91 1.54 -39.02 -0.16
N LYS A 92 1.88 -40.26 0.18
CA LYS A 92 3.00 -40.99 -0.44
C LYS A 92 2.71 -41.04 -1.93
N LEU A 93 3.33 -40.15 -2.71
CA LEU A 93 3.39 -40.30 -4.15
C LEU A 93 4.40 -41.42 -4.43
N ALA A 94 3.89 -42.64 -4.61
CA ALA A 94 4.67 -43.73 -5.14
C ALA A 94 4.95 -43.43 -6.62
N CYS A 95 6.09 -42.79 -6.90
CA CYS A 95 6.67 -42.82 -8.23
C CYS A 95 7.15 -44.25 -8.48
N LEU A 96 6.32 -45.05 -9.15
CA LEU A 96 6.76 -46.28 -9.79
C LEU A 96 7.80 -45.91 -10.85
N ALA A 97 9.03 -46.32 -10.60
CA ALA A 97 10.11 -46.25 -11.57
C ALA A 97 9.71 -47.07 -12.80
N VAL A 98 9.62 -46.42 -13.95
CA VAL A 98 9.58 -47.10 -15.25
C VAL A 98 11.03 -47.45 -15.58
N PRO A 99 11.41 -48.73 -15.72
CA PRO A 99 12.75 -49.07 -16.21
C PRO A 99 12.84 -48.74 -17.71
N ALA A 100 13.86 -47.97 -18.08
CA ALA A 100 14.22 -47.74 -19.48
C ALA A 100 14.74 -49.04 -20.12
N PRO A 101 14.42 -49.33 -21.39
CA PRO A 101 14.91 -50.51 -22.07
C PRO A 101 16.41 -50.39 -22.39
N SER A 102 17.13 -51.47 -22.05
CA SER A 102 18.54 -51.69 -22.39
C SER A 102 18.78 -51.52 -23.89
N SER A 103 19.85 -50.80 -24.25
CA SER A 103 20.50 -50.96 -25.55
C SER A 103 21.99 -51.18 -25.30
N VAL A 104 22.37 -52.45 -25.48
CA VAL A 104 23.72 -52.94 -25.62
C VAL A 104 24.19 -52.63 -27.05
N HIS A 105 25.48 -52.33 -27.17
CA HIS A 105 26.30 -52.08 -28.36
C HIS A 105 25.82 -52.63 -29.71
#